data_AF-A0A6A3W579-F1
#
_entry.id   AF-A0A6A3W579-F1
#
_cell.length_a   1.000
_cell.length_b   1.000
_cell.length_c   1.000
_cell.angle_alpha   90.00
_cell.angle_beta   90.00
_cell.angle_gamma   90.00
#
_symmetry.space_group_name_H-M   'P 1'
#
loop_
_entity.id
_entity.type
_entity.pdbx_description
1 polymer ?
#
loop_
_entity_poly.entity_id
_entity_poly.type
_entity_poly.pdbx_seq_one_letter_code
_entity_poly.pdbx_strand_id
1 'polypeptide(L)'
;MVLGGLIHDSKMTKKKLSSWVKSGNTMETVGARLGLQQGLSLEKNAEHMNYEALAKFIRMKFEAKNAGKQLPSVENVGKYLGVWGLPLNQQRIHANWRAFKRYSKMYAEYQKLMKPIRFSYIGSGYQTEEKTKEIMLKWAMAKSQFADVKQTLGLTGLSGQQLTEHVNYEALQLFKGYVEEVKRLEETVAAENKGMGRQPLKEGGGCKERKNVRTSTTFETRLAVIKHFEESGDMAATVVRFFPALSVQAKHSKKRVVYGWIKDREKIESACDSVGTAKSHRLRKSGVGLTLSNDAEKCIVVWLRSMQKLGVPVTGTMLSEHALDVAKELGIDSALFTASVTWRKSFLKRHKLTM
;
A
#
# COMPACT_ATOMS: atom_id res chain seq x y z
N MET A 1 41.97 -31.37 18.33
CA MET A 1 40.92 -31.77 17.36
C MET A 1 40.90 -30.81 16.20
N VAL A 2 41.44 -31.23 15.06
CA VAL A 2 41.28 -30.50 13.79
C VAL A 2 39.85 -30.76 13.33
N LEU A 3 39.00 -29.73 13.35
CA LEU A 3 37.61 -29.81 12.90
C LEU A 3 37.56 -29.81 11.38
N GLY A 4 38.05 -30.89 10.76
CA GLY A 4 37.80 -31.18 9.35
C GLY A 4 36.30 -31.37 9.15
N GLY A 5 35.68 -30.52 8.32
CA GLY A 5 34.31 -30.75 7.82
C GLY A 5 33.20 -29.85 8.37
N LEU A 6 33.46 -28.61 8.81
CA LEU A 6 32.42 -27.80 9.46
C LEU A 6 31.42 -27.07 8.53
N ILE A 7 31.41 -27.30 7.22
CA ILE A 7 30.62 -26.48 6.29
C ILE A 7 29.84 -27.36 5.31
N HIS A 8 28.77 -27.99 5.81
CA HIS A 8 27.68 -28.45 4.96
C HIS A 8 26.41 -27.60 5.12
N ASP A 9 26.26 -26.82 6.21
CA ASP A 9 25.12 -25.93 6.46
C ASP A 9 25.53 -24.43 6.51
N SER A 10 25.08 -23.66 5.52
CA SER A 10 25.35 -22.23 5.35
C SER A 10 24.81 -21.35 6.50
N LYS A 11 23.67 -21.72 7.10
CA LYS A 11 23.02 -20.95 8.17
C LYS A 11 23.80 -21.10 9.47
N MET A 12 24.22 -22.31 9.78
CA MET A 12 25.03 -22.62 10.96
C MET A 12 26.43 -21.98 10.84
N THR A 13 27.00 -22.00 9.63
CA THR A 13 28.27 -21.32 9.31
C THR A 13 28.19 -19.82 9.58
N LYS A 14 27.16 -19.12 9.06
CA LYS A 14 26.98 -17.67 9.29
C LYS A 14 26.83 -17.34 10.79
N LYS A 15 26.03 -18.12 11.53
CA LYS A 15 25.84 -17.92 12.97
C LYS A 15 27.15 -18.04 13.76
N LYS A 16 27.97 -19.03 13.40
CA LYS A 16 29.26 -19.28 14.04
C LYS A 16 30.29 -18.19 13.71
N LEU A 17 30.37 -17.76 12.46
CA LEU A 17 31.23 -16.64 12.05
C LEU A 17 30.83 -15.33 12.73
N SER A 18 29.52 -15.04 12.85
CA SER A 18 29.02 -13.86 13.59
C SER A 18 29.45 -13.88 15.06
N SER A 19 29.40 -15.05 15.70
CA SER A 19 29.86 -15.21 17.08
C SER A 19 31.36 -14.88 17.20
N TRP A 20 32.19 -15.40 16.29
CA TRP A 20 33.63 -15.12 16.31
C TRP A 20 33.96 -13.64 16.07
N VAL A 21 33.16 -12.93 15.26
CA VAL A 21 33.30 -11.48 15.06
C VAL A 21 32.97 -10.73 16.35
N LYS A 22 31.85 -11.07 17.01
CA LYS A 22 31.45 -10.46 18.29
C LYS A 22 32.48 -10.70 19.40
N SER A 23 33.09 -11.89 19.42
CA SER A 23 34.13 -12.25 20.39
C SER A 23 35.53 -11.73 20.02
N GLY A 24 35.67 -10.86 19.01
CA GLY A 24 36.92 -10.16 18.70
C GLY A 24 38.06 -11.01 18.12
N ASN A 25 37.78 -12.22 17.64
CA ASN A 25 38.81 -13.17 17.19
C ASN A 25 39.65 -12.59 16.03
N THR A 26 40.95 -12.88 16.01
CA THR A 26 41.88 -12.45 14.96
C THR A 26 41.80 -13.34 13.71
N MET A 27 42.35 -12.89 12.58
CA MET A 27 42.28 -13.68 11.35
C MET A 27 43.16 -14.94 11.45
N GLU A 28 44.24 -14.87 12.22
CA GLU A 28 45.19 -15.95 12.49
C GLU A 28 44.54 -17.04 13.35
N THR A 29 43.80 -16.64 14.39
CA THR A 29 43.10 -17.58 15.28
C THR A 29 41.91 -18.25 14.59
N VAL A 30 41.18 -17.53 13.73
CA VAL A 30 40.09 -18.11 12.93
C VAL A 30 40.62 -18.99 11.80
N GLY A 31 41.70 -18.59 11.12
CA GLY A 31 42.36 -19.42 10.11
C GLY A 31 42.84 -20.76 10.67
N ALA A 32 43.51 -20.73 11.83
CA ALA A 32 43.92 -21.94 12.53
C ALA A 32 42.73 -22.84 12.92
N ARG A 33 41.62 -22.27 13.38
CA ARG A 33 40.38 -23.00 13.71
C ARG A 33 39.68 -23.60 12.50
N LEU A 34 39.84 -23.00 11.32
CA LEU A 34 39.30 -23.49 10.06
C LEU A 34 40.21 -24.54 9.38
N GLY A 35 41.31 -24.93 10.03
CA GLY A 35 42.26 -25.92 9.53
C GLY A 35 43.22 -25.39 8.47
N LEU A 36 43.30 -24.07 8.29
CA LEU A 36 44.25 -23.43 7.38
C LEU A 36 45.61 -23.36 8.10
N GLN A 37 46.51 -24.31 7.81
CA GLN A 37 47.80 -24.42 8.51
C GLN A 37 48.72 -23.21 8.26
N GLN A 38 49.49 -22.81 9.28
CA GLN A 38 50.64 -21.92 9.10
C GLN A 38 51.72 -22.66 8.28
N GLY A 39 52.01 -22.16 7.08
CA GLY A 39 53.02 -22.73 6.17
C GLY A 39 52.49 -23.21 4.81
N LEU A 40 51.17 -23.26 4.60
CA LEU A 40 50.60 -23.52 3.27
C LEU A 40 50.77 -22.29 2.36
N SER A 41 51.27 -22.51 1.14
CA SER A 41 51.32 -21.48 0.09
C SER A 41 49.95 -20.82 -0.10
N LEU A 42 49.93 -19.51 -0.35
CA LEU A 42 48.73 -18.72 -0.68
C LEU A 42 47.86 -19.37 -1.77
N GLU A 43 48.47 -20.13 -2.67
CA GLU A 43 47.77 -20.87 -3.74
C GLU A 43 47.06 -22.13 -3.22
N LYS A 44 47.71 -22.93 -2.36
CA LYS A 44 47.09 -24.13 -1.76
C LYS A 44 45.97 -23.79 -0.75
N ASN A 45 46.05 -22.62 -0.10
CA ASN A 45 45.01 -22.16 0.81
C ASN A 45 43.75 -21.64 0.10
N ALA A 46 43.85 -21.19 -1.16
CA ALA A 46 42.70 -20.68 -1.92
C ALA A 46 41.80 -21.81 -2.45
N GLU A 47 42.35 -23.01 -2.64
CA GLU A 47 41.61 -24.22 -3.06
C GLU A 47 41.02 -24.98 -1.86
N HIS A 48 41.34 -24.57 -0.63
CA HIS A 48 40.86 -25.23 0.58
C HIS A 48 39.37 -24.95 0.79
N MET A 49 38.58 -26.01 1.01
CA MET A 49 37.11 -25.95 1.18
C MET A 49 36.62 -24.92 2.22
N ASN A 50 37.46 -24.57 3.19
CA ASN A 50 37.14 -23.61 4.26
C ASN A 50 37.62 -22.16 4.01
N TYR A 51 38.28 -21.86 2.87
CA TYR A 51 38.78 -20.51 2.55
C TYR A 51 37.64 -19.49 2.41
N GLU A 52 36.54 -19.90 1.78
CA GLU A 52 35.33 -19.08 1.63
C GLU A 52 34.75 -18.64 2.99
N ALA A 53 34.85 -19.48 4.02
CA ALA A 53 34.43 -19.11 5.36
C ALA A 53 35.38 -18.12 6.06
N LEU A 54 36.69 -18.20 5.79
CA LEU A 54 37.65 -17.21 6.26
C LEU A 54 37.40 -15.85 5.57
N ALA A 55 37.19 -15.83 4.25
CA ALA A 55 36.84 -14.63 3.50
C ALA A 55 35.55 -13.99 4.02
N LYS A 56 34.52 -14.81 4.28
CA LYS A 56 33.26 -14.38 4.89
C LYS A 56 33.44 -13.81 6.30
N PHE A 57 34.30 -14.42 7.13
CA PHE A 57 34.65 -13.89 8.45
C PHE A 57 35.33 -12.52 8.37
N ILE A 58 36.33 -12.37 7.49
CA ILE A 58 37.06 -11.12 7.27
C ILE A 58 36.10 -10.02 6.83
N ARG A 59 35.18 -10.33 5.90
CA ARG A 59 34.11 -9.42 5.47
C ARG A 59 33.22 -8.99 6.64
N MET A 60 32.70 -9.94 7.42
CA MET A 60 31.84 -9.65 8.57
C MET A 60 32.56 -8.83 9.66
N LYS A 61 33.86 -9.08 9.88
CA LYS A 61 34.69 -8.32 10.82
C LYS A 61 34.95 -6.89 10.33
N PHE A 62 35.17 -6.72 9.02
CA PHE A 62 35.31 -5.41 8.39
C PHE A 62 34.00 -4.61 8.48
N GLU A 63 32.86 -5.23 8.13
CA GLU A 63 31.52 -4.63 8.23
C GLU A 63 31.19 -4.21 9.67
N ALA A 64 31.55 -5.03 10.66
CA ALA A 64 31.35 -4.72 12.08
C ALA A 64 32.26 -3.58 12.59
N LYS A 65 33.51 -3.49 12.13
CA LYS A 65 34.44 -2.40 12.50
C LYS A 65 34.15 -1.07 11.79
N ASN A 66 33.57 -1.11 10.59
CA ASN A 66 33.39 0.05 9.72
C ASN A 66 31.91 0.33 9.40
N ALA A 67 31.01 0.10 10.36
CA ALA A 67 29.58 0.31 10.20
C ALA A 67 29.29 1.65 9.48
N GLY A 68 28.84 1.57 8.23
CA GLY A 68 28.44 2.72 7.42
C GLY A 68 29.47 3.34 6.46
N LYS A 69 30.75 2.93 6.44
CA LYS A 69 31.75 3.53 5.51
C LYS A 69 31.88 2.74 4.20
N GLN A 70 32.09 3.44 3.08
CA GLN A 70 32.34 2.86 1.75
C GLN A 70 33.75 2.24 1.70
N LEU A 71 33.93 1.10 1.01
CA LEU A 71 35.28 0.61 0.70
C LEU A 71 36.03 1.69 -0.11
N PRO A 72 37.33 1.94 0.16
CA PRO A 72 38.14 2.82 -0.66
C PRO A 72 38.05 2.43 -2.14
N SER A 73 37.98 3.41 -3.05
CA SER A 73 37.92 3.11 -4.49
C SER A 73 39.17 2.35 -4.95
N VAL A 74 39.04 1.56 -6.02
CA VAL A 74 40.19 0.88 -6.66
C VAL A 74 41.28 1.89 -7.01
N GLU A 75 40.89 3.10 -7.44
CA GLU A 75 41.80 4.21 -7.69
C GLU A 75 42.55 4.64 -6.43
N ASN A 76 41.87 4.88 -5.30
CA ASN A 76 42.52 5.32 -4.07
C ASN A 76 43.49 4.26 -3.53
N VAL A 77 43.11 2.98 -3.60
CA VAL A 77 44.01 1.88 -3.23
C VAL A 77 45.17 1.74 -4.22
N GLY A 78 44.93 1.95 -5.51
CA GLY A 78 45.98 1.96 -6.52
C GLY A 78 46.99 3.08 -6.28
N LYS A 79 46.52 4.29 -5.95
CA LYS A 79 47.37 5.45 -5.59
C LYS A 79 48.19 5.13 -4.34
N TYR A 80 47.55 4.58 -3.31
CA TYR A 80 48.22 4.16 -2.07
C TYR A 80 49.30 3.10 -2.32
N LEU A 81 49.05 2.14 -3.21
CA LEU A 81 49.99 1.07 -3.54
C LEU A 81 51.11 1.50 -4.50
N GLY A 82 51.09 2.75 -4.99
CA GLY A 82 52.05 3.28 -5.97
C GLY A 82 51.89 2.68 -7.38
N VAL A 83 50.81 1.95 -7.64
CA VAL A 83 50.56 1.26 -8.93
C VAL A 83 49.78 2.16 -9.89
N TRP A 84 48.95 3.05 -9.37
CA TRP A 84 48.06 3.88 -10.17
C TRP A 84 48.82 5.01 -10.87
N GLY A 85 48.55 5.23 -12.17
CA GLY A 85 49.19 6.26 -12.98
C GLY A 85 50.46 5.82 -13.72
N LEU A 86 51.00 4.63 -13.43
CA LEU A 86 52.13 4.06 -14.19
C LEU A 86 51.66 3.49 -15.54
N PRO A 87 52.51 3.46 -16.59
CA PRO A 87 52.28 2.69 -17.81
C PRO A 87 51.99 1.21 -17.52
N LEU A 88 51.10 0.58 -18.30
CA LEU A 88 50.60 -0.79 -18.03
C LEU A 88 51.72 -1.85 -17.92
N ASN A 89 52.76 -1.72 -18.74
CA ASN A 89 53.95 -2.57 -18.68
C ASN A 89 54.72 -2.40 -17.37
N GLN A 90 54.80 -1.20 -16.82
CA GLN A 90 55.42 -0.90 -15.52
C GLN A 90 54.54 -1.33 -14.34
N GLN A 91 53.21 -1.18 -14.46
CA GLN A 91 52.27 -1.69 -13.47
C GLN A 91 52.41 -3.19 -13.28
N ARG A 92 52.51 -3.97 -14.36
CA ARG A 92 52.55 -5.44 -14.31
C ARG A 92 53.78 -6.02 -13.60
N ILE A 93 54.89 -5.30 -13.64
CA ILE A 93 56.15 -5.69 -12.98
C ILE A 93 56.31 -5.05 -11.59
N HIS A 94 55.41 -4.15 -11.19
CA HIS A 94 55.45 -3.47 -9.90
C HIS A 94 55.28 -4.46 -8.73
N ALA A 95 56.07 -4.31 -7.66
CA ALA A 95 56.05 -5.22 -6.51
C ALA A 95 54.64 -5.39 -5.89
N ASN A 96 53.86 -4.30 -5.88
CA ASN A 96 52.48 -4.28 -5.34
C ASN A 96 51.39 -4.67 -6.36
N TRP A 97 51.73 -5.02 -7.61
CA TRP A 97 50.78 -5.34 -8.67
C TRP A 97 49.82 -6.47 -8.30
N ARG A 98 50.35 -7.56 -7.72
CA ARG A 98 49.54 -8.72 -7.29
C ARG A 98 48.54 -8.32 -6.20
N ALA A 99 48.95 -7.44 -5.28
CA ALA A 99 48.07 -6.91 -4.23
C ALA A 99 46.96 -6.02 -4.82
N PHE A 100 47.32 -5.12 -5.73
CA PHE A 100 46.37 -4.26 -6.44
C PHE A 100 45.36 -5.06 -7.26
N LYS A 101 45.79 -6.07 -8.02
CA LYS A 101 44.89 -6.94 -8.80
C LYS A 101 43.95 -7.76 -7.93
N ARG A 102 44.43 -8.27 -6.78
CA ARG A 102 43.59 -8.98 -5.80
C ARG A 102 42.54 -8.04 -5.21
N TYR A 103 42.92 -6.82 -4.83
CA TYR A 103 41.98 -5.82 -4.33
C TYR A 103 40.96 -5.41 -5.38
N SER A 104 41.39 -5.15 -6.62
CA SER A 104 40.50 -4.80 -7.74
C SER A 104 39.47 -5.91 -8.02
N LYS A 105 39.89 -7.18 -8.02
CA LYS A 105 38.98 -8.33 -8.17
C LYS A 105 37.99 -8.41 -7.02
N MET A 106 38.47 -8.35 -5.77
CA MET A 106 37.61 -8.36 -4.58
C MET A 106 36.63 -7.19 -4.57
N TYR A 107 37.06 -5.98 -4.96
CA TYR A 107 36.23 -4.80 -5.05
C TYR A 107 35.11 -4.97 -6.09
N ALA A 108 35.41 -5.55 -7.25
CA ALA A 108 34.40 -5.85 -8.26
C ALA A 108 33.38 -6.90 -7.78
N GLU A 109 33.82 -7.96 -7.11
CA GLU A 109 32.94 -8.97 -6.50
C GLU A 109 32.10 -8.35 -5.36
N TYR A 110 32.71 -7.50 -4.54
CA TYR A 110 32.04 -6.75 -3.49
C TYR A 110 30.96 -5.82 -4.05
N GLN A 111 31.25 -5.08 -5.12
CA GLN A 111 30.26 -4.24 -5.80
C GLN A 111 29.09 -5.07 -6.33
N LYS A 112 29.34 -6.23 -6.96
CA LYS A 112 28.28 -7.14 -7.41
C LYS A 112 27.39 -7.62 -6.26
N LEU A 113 28.00 -7.99 -5.13
CA LEU A 113 27.29 -8.46 -3.93
C LEU A 113 26.53 -7.34 -3.22
N MET A 114 27.03 -6.11 -3.28
CA MET A 114 26.41 -4.96 -2.63
C MET A 114 25.38 -4.26 -3.50
N LYS A 115 25.43 -4.44 -4.83
CA LYS A 115 24.50 -3.79 -5.78
C LYS A 115 23.02 -4.04 -5.44
N PRO A 116 22.57 -5.25 -5.08
CA PRO A 116 21.18 -5.47 -4.67
C PRO A 116 20.82 -4.80 -3.33
N ILE A 117 21.79 -4.58 -2.45
CA ILE A 117 21.58 -4.07 -1.08
C ILE A 117 21.68 -2.54 -1.02
N ARG A 118 22.53 -1.95 -1.88
CA ARG A 118 22.76 -0.51 -2.04
C ARG A 118 22.49 -0.12 -3.48
N PHE A 119 21.25 -0.39 -3.91
CA PHE A 119 20.83 -0.24 -5.29
C PHE A 119 20.62 1.22 -5.68
N SER A 120 20.00 2.00 -4.78
CA SER A 120 19.81 3.44 -4.95
C SER A 120 20.05 4.17 -3.64
N TYR A 121 20.30 5.48 -3.70
CA TYR A 121 20.41 6.37 -2.55
C TYR A 121 19.28 7.40 -2.61
N ILE A 122 18.28 7.25 -1.75
CA ILE A 122 17.07 8.08 -1.76
C ILE A 122 16.87 8.68 -0.37
N GLY A 123 16.69 10.00 -0.30
CA GLY A 123 16.60 10.73 0.96
C GLY A 123 17.93 10.69 1.72
N SER A 124 17.93 10.10 2.92
CA SER A 124 19.10 10.07 3.81
C SER A 124 19.89 8.75 3.77
N GLY A 125 19.55 7.80 2.88
CA GLY A 125 20.18 6.48 2.91
C GLY A 125 20.04 5.62 1.66
N TYR A 126 20.83 4.53 1.65
CA TYR A 126 20.76 3.51 0.62
C TYR A 126 19.52 2.62 0.77
N GLN A 127 18.95 2.25 -0.37
CA GLN A 127 17.81 1.36 -0.50
C GLN A 127 18.21 0.07 -1.23
N THR A 128 17.51 -1.03 -0.92
CA THR A 128 17.66 -2.27 -1.68
C THR A 128 17.00 -2.16 -3.05
N GLU A 129 17.31 -3.10 -3.93
CA GLU A 129 16.70 -3.18 -5.27
C GLU A 129 15.18 -3.35 -5.18
N GLU A 130 14.69 -4.25 -4.32
CA GLU A 130 13.26 -4.51 -4.15
C GLU A 130 12.54 -3.27 -3.64
N LYS A 131 13.12 -2.58 -2.65
CA LYS A 131 12.52 -1.36 -2.11
C LYS A 131 12.52 -0.23 -3.13
N THR A 132 13.58 -0.12 -3.93
CA THR A 132 13.68 0.86 -5.01
C THR A 132 12.60 0.60 -6.07
N LYS A 133 12.43 -0.66 -6.50
CA LYS A 133 11.37 -1.06 -7.45
C LYS A 133 9.98 -0.68 -6.94
N GLU A 134 9.68 -0.97 -5.67
CA GLU A 134 8.42 -0.59 -5.03
C GLU A 134 8.18 0.94 -5.07
N ILE A 135 9.20 1.74 -4.72
CA ILE A 135 9.10 3.21 -4.75
C ILE A 135 8.88 3.71 -6.17
N MET A 136 9.67 3.25 -7.15
CA MET A 136 9.55 3.68 -8.54
C MET A 136 8.17 3.31 -9.12
N LEU A 137 7.66 2.12 -8.81
CA LEU A 137 6.33 1.70 -9.23
C LEU A 137 5.24 2.59 -8.62
N LYS A 138 5.33 2.89 -7.30
CA LYS A 138 4.39 3.80 -6.64
C LYS A 138 4.38 5.19 -7.28
N TRP A 139 5.55 5.74 -7.58
CA TRP A 139 5.64 7.04 -8.27
C TRP A 139 5.05 7.00 -9.68
N ALA A 140 5.26 5.91 -10.41
CA ALA A 140 4.70 5.72 -11.75
C ALA A 140 3.17 5.63 -11.71
N MET A 141 2.61 4.84 -10.80
CA MET A 141 1.16 4.75 -10.57
C MET A 141 0.55 6.08 -10.14
N ALA A 142 1.28 6.86 -9.34
CA ALA A 142 0.86 8.21 -8.93
C ALA A 142 1.00 9.26 -10.06
N LYS A 143 1.47 8.87 -11.25
CA LYS A 143 1.70 9.77 -12.41
C LYS A 143 2.62 10.95 -12.05
N SER A 144 3.61 10.67 -11.19
CA SER A 144 4.59 11.66 -10.77
C SER A 144 5.34 12.20 -11.98
N GLN A 145 5.64 13.50 -12.01
CA GLN A 145 6.33 14.09 -13.15
C GLN A 145 7.78 13.63 -13.20
N PHE A 146 8.29 13.38 -14.42
CA PHE A 146 9.66 12.94 -14.62
C PHE A 146 10.69 13.92 -14.04
N ALA A 147 10.42 15.22 -14.12
CA ALA A 147 11.27 16.26 -13.55
C ALA A 147 11.39 16.15 -12.03
N ASP A 148 10.27 15.96 -11.32
CA ASP A 148 10.22 15.86 -9.86
C ASP A 148 10.95 14.60 -9.36
N VAL A 149 10.75 13.48 -10.06
CA VAL A 149 11.45 12.22 -9.77
C VAL A 149 12.95 12.38 -10.01
N LYS A 150 13.36 13.01 -11.12
CA LYS A 150 14.77 13.30 -11.42
C LYS A 150 15.41 14.19 -10.34
N GLN A 151 14.67 15.18 -9.84
CA GLN A 151 15.12 16.04 -8.74
C GLN A 151 15.26 15.26 -7.43
N THR A 152 14.26 14.44 -7.08
CA THR A 152 14.27 13.64 -5.85
C THR A 152 15.41 12.62 -5.83
N LEU A 153 15.77 12.10 -7.00
CA LEU A 153 16.92 11.20 -7.16
C LEU A 153 18.28 11.93 -7.22
N GLY A 154 18.30 13.27 -7.07
CA GLY A 154 19.52 14.06 -7.12
C GLY A 154 20.19 14.09 -8.49
N LEU A 155 19.43 13.86 -9.57
CA LEU A 155 19.94 13.75 -10.93
C LEU A 155 19.78 15.04 -11.75
N THR A 156 19.27 16.13 -11.14
CA THR A 156 19.09 17.42 -11.81
C THR A 156 20.44 17.98 -12.26
N GLY A 157 20.50 18.47 -13.50
CA GLY A 157 21.72 19.03 -14.10
C GLY A 157 22.75 17.99 -14.60
N LEU A 158 22.59 16.70 -14.29
CA LEU A 158 23.48 15.65 -14.79
C LEU A 158 23.10 15.24 -16.23
N SER A 159 24.12 15.01 -17.07
CA SER A 159 23.97 14.54 -18.46
C SER A 159 25.14 13.62 -18.88
N GLY A 160 24.98 12.91 -20.00
CA GLY A 160 26.00 12.03 -20.56
C GLY A 160 26.52 10.99 -19.55
N GLN A 161 27.85 10.85 -19.48
CA GLN A 161 28.53 9.90 -18.60
C GLN A 161 28.24 10.14 -17.11
N GLN A 162 28.15 11.41 -16.69
CA GLN A 162 27.87 11.79 -15.30
C GLN A 162 26.49 11.29 -14.86
N LEU A 163 25.52 11.25 -15.79
CA LEU A 163 24.19 10.72 -15.51
C LEU A 163 24.20 9.19 -15.45
N THR A 164 24.88 8.52 -16.38
CA THR A 164 24.87 7.05 -16.47
C THR A 164 25.64 6.37 -15.35
N GLU A 165 26.67 7.02 -14.81
CA GLU A 165 27.49 6.49 -13.72
C GLU A 165 26.91 6.79 -12.33
N HIS A 166 25.89 7.64 -12.24
CA HIS A 166 25.28 7.99 -10.98
C HIS A 166 24.55 6.80 -10.34
N VAL A 167 24.66 6.66 -9.01
CA VAL A 167 24.07 5.55 -8.25
C VAL A 167 22.55 5.39 -8.45
N ASN A 168 21.85 6.51 -8.71
CA ASN A 168 20.40 6.53 -8.93
C ASN A 168 19.97 6.40 -10.39
N TYR A 169 20.90 6.25 -11.33
CA TYR A 169 20.57 6.15 -12.74
C TYR A 169 19.68 4.94 -13.05
N GLU A 170 20.01 3.77 -12.50
CA GLU A 170 19.22 2.56 -12.69
C GLU A 170 17.82 2.70 -12.10
N ALA A 171 17.66 3.39 -10.96
CA ALA A 171 16.36 3.71 -10.39
C ALA A 171 15.52 4.61 -11.32
N LEU A 172 16.14 5.60 -11.96
CA LEU A 172 15.47 6.46 -12.95
C LEU A 172 15.00 5.66 -14.18
N GLN A 173 15.78 4.66 -14.62
CA GLN A 173 15.37 3.78 -15.72
C GLN A 173 14.21 2.86 -15.33
N LEU A 174 14.21 2.31 -14.11
CA LEU A 174 13.07 1.55 -13.59
C LEU A 174 11.79 2.38 -13.59
N PHE A 175 11.85 3.63 -13.13
CA PHE A 175 10.71 4.54 -13.15
C PHE A 175 10.16 4.75 -14.57
N LYS A 176 11.02 5.03 -15.55
CA LYS A 176 10.60 5.16 -16.96
C LYS A 176 9.90 3.90 -17.47
N GLY A 177 10.47 2.73 -17.17
CA GLY A 177 9.88 1.44 -17.56
C GLY A 177 8.48 1.26 -16.97
N TYR A 178 8.31 1.54 -15.68
CA TYR A 178 7.02 1.43 -15.00
C TYR A 178 5.99 2.46 -15.50
N VAL A 179 6.40 3.68 -15.87
CA VAL A 179 5.48 4.66 -16.47
C VAL A 179 4.89 4.12 -17.78
N GLU A 180 5.73 3.55 -18.65
CA GLU A 180 5.27 2.94 -19.90
C GLU A 180 4.39 1.70 -19.65
N GLU A 181 4.71 0.90 -18.64
CA GLU A 181 3.92 -0.27 -18.28
C GLU A 181 2.54 0.10 -17.72
N VAL A 182 2.47 1.07 -16.79
CA VAL A 182 1.22 1.60 -16.25
C VAL A 182 0.37 2.17 -17.38
N LYS A 183 0.97 2.93 -18.30
CA LYS A 183 0.26 3.47 -19.48
C LYS A 183 -0.34 2.36 -20.34
N ARG A 184 0.43 1.31 -20.66
CA ARG A 184 -0.08 0.15 -21.41
C ARG A 184 -1.26 -0.52 -20.69
N LEU A 185 -1.17 -0.71 -19.37
CA LEU A 185 -2.25 -1.31 -18.59
C LEU A 185 -3.51 -0.42 -18.53
N GLU A 186 -3.34 0.89 -18.43
CA GLU A 186 -4.47 1.84 -18.50
C GLU A 186 -5.16 1.79 -19.87
N GLU A 187 -4.38 1.72 -20.96
CA GLU A 187 -4.91 1.59 -22.32
C GLU A 187 -5.66 0.26 -22.51
N THR A 188 -5.13 -0.86 -21.99
CA THR A 188 -5.83 -2.15 -22.06
C THR A 188 -7.13 -2.15 -21.25
N VAL A 189 -7.10 -1.63 -20.02
CA VAL A 189 -8.30 -1.53 -19.17
C VAL A 189 -9.33 -0.57 -19.79
N ALA A 190 -8.89 0.52 -20.41
CA ALA A 190 -9.76 1.42 -21.14
C ALA A 190 -10.40 0.74 -22.36
N ALA A 191 -9.65 -0.08 -23.10
CA ALA A 191 -10.15 -0.86 -24.23
C ALA A 191 -11.19 -1.91 -23.80
N GLU A 192 -10.91 -2.65 -22.72
CA GLU A 192 -11.86 -3.62 -22.14
C GLU A 192 -13.15 -2.94 -21.66
N ASN A 193 -13.03 -1.82 -20.93
CA ASN A 193 -14.19 -1.06 -20.45
C ASN A 193 -15.02 -0.46 -21.58
N LYS A 194 -14.41 -0.12 -22.72
CA LYS A 194 -15.11 0.36 -23.92
C LYS A 194 -16.02 -0.72 -24.53
N GLY A 195 -15.77 -2.00 -24.26
CA GLY A 195 -16.62 -3.13 -24.63
C GLY A 195 -17.72 -3.48 -23.61
N MET A 196 -17.60 -3.02 -22.36
CA MET A 196 -18.52 -3.35 -21.25
C MET A 196 -19.61 -2.31 -20.97
N GLY A 197 -19.60 -1.17 -21.67
CA GLY A 197 -20.73 -0.23 -21.64
C GLY A 197 -21.98 -0.86 -22.27
N ARG A 198 -23.17 -0.70 -21.66
CA ARG A 198 -24.44 -1.03 -22.33
C ARG A 198 -24.50 -0.28 -23.64
N GLN A 199 -24.43 -0.98 -24.77
CA GLN A 199 -24.72 -0.38 -26.06
C GLN A 199 -26.16 0.16 -26.02
N PRO A 200 -26.40 1.39 -26.52
CA PRO A 200 -27.76 1.87 -26.71
C PRO A 200 -28.49 0.85 -27.59
N LEU A 201 -29.63 0.34 -27.13
CA LEU A 201 -30.48 -0.47 -28.01
C LEU A 201 -30.82 0.39 -29.24
N LYS A 202 -30.61 -0.16 -30.44
CA LYS A 202 -31.05 0.45 -31.70
C LYS A 202 -32.56 0.74 -31.67
N GLU A 203 -32.99 1.63 -32.57
CA GLU A 203 -34.34 2.21 -32.68
C GLU A 203 -35.46 1.32 -32.16
N GLY A 204 -36.18 1.82 -31.13
CA GLY A 204 -37.33 1.17 -30.51
C GLY A 204 -37.08 0.51 -29.14
N GLY A 205 -35.83 0.39 -28.68
CA GLY A 205 -35.47 -0.33 -27.45
C GLY A 205 -35.30 0.50 -26.17
N GLY A 206 -36.01 1.63 -26.01
CA GLY A 206 -35.92 2.50 -24.83
C GLY A 206 -36.65 1.98 -23.58
N CYS A 207 -36.46 2.67 -22.45
CA CYS A 207 -37.19 2.42 -21.21
C CYS A 207 -38.70 2.53 -21.48
N LYS A 208 -39.41 1.39 -21.40
CA LYS A 208 -40.86 1.37 -21.51
C LYS A 208 -41.48 2.27 -20.46
N GLU A 209 -42.48 3.05 -20.85
CA GLU A 209 -43.20 3.95 -19.96
C GLU A 209 -43.68 3.20 -18.71
N ARG A 210 -43.42 3.77 -17.52
CA ARG A 210 -43.77 3.13 -16.25
C ARG A 210 -45.29 3.13 -16.07
N LYS A 211 -45.92 2.00 -16.38
CA LYS A 211 -47.37 1.79 -16.20
C LYS A 211 -47.86 1.75 -14.75
N ASN A 212 -46.96 1.81 -13.76
CA ASN A 212 -47.30 1.73 -12.33
C ASN A 212 -46.70 2.89 -11.54
N VAL A 213 -47.45 3.99 -11.41
CA VAL A 213 -47.18 5.05 -10.45
C VAL A 213 -47.81 4.66 -9.12
N ARG A 214 -47.06 4.03 -8.21
CA ARG A 214 -47.55 3.76 -6.85
C ARG A 214 -47.58 5.07 -6.06
N THR A 215 -48.77 5.59 -5.77
CA THR A 215 -48.96 6.73 -4.87
C THR A 215 -48.55 6.32 -3.45
N SER A 216 -47.49 6.93 -2.94
CA SER A 216 -46.95 6.65 -1.61
C SER A 216 -47.58 7.60 -0.59
N THR A 217 -47.96 7.11 0.59
CA THR A 217 -48.58 7.90 1.68
C THR A 217 -47.56 8.19 2.77
N THR A 218 -47.47 9.43 3.27
CA THR A 218 -46.55 9.82 4.36
C THR A 218 -47.02 9.29 5.71
N PHE A 219 -46.16 9.25 6.73
CA PHE A 219 -46.57 8.84 8.08
C PHE A 219 -47.60 9.80 8.70
N GLU A 220 -47.45 11.10 8.48
CA GLU A 220 -48.42 12.12 8.91
C GLU A 220 -49.83 11.85 8.37
N THR A 221 -49.96 11.60 7.07
CA THR A 221 -51.26 11.28 6.46
C THR A 221 -51.81 9.94 6.96
N ARG A 222 -50.96 8.94 7.22
CA ARG A 222 -51.41 7.67 7.81
C ARG A 222 -51.96 7.89 9.22
N LEU A 223 -51.30 8.70 10.03
CA LEU A 223 -51.74 8.99 11.40
C LEU A 223 -53.07 9.75 11.40
N ALA A 224 -53.24 10.75 10.52
CA ALA A 224 -54.50 11.48 10.37
C ALA A 224 -55.67 10.57 9.96
N VAL A 225 -55.41 9.60 9.06
CA VAL A 225 -56.39 8.58 8.65
C VAL A 225 -56.80 7.70 9.82
N ILE A 226 -55.84 7.24 10.64
CA ILE A 226 -56.10 6.39 11.81
C ILE A 226 -56.97 7.15 12.82
N LYS A 227 -56.59 8.38 13.17
CA LYS A 227 -57.33 9.22 14.13
C LYS A 227 -58.77 9.46 13.68
N HIS A 228 -58.96 9.81 12.41
CA HIS A 228 -60.30 9.99 11.87
C HIS A 228 -61.14 8.70 11.92
N PHE A 229 -60.56 7.55 11.64
CA PHE A 229 -61.27 6.27 11.73
C PHE A 229 -61.66 5.92 13.17
N GLU A 230 -60.79 6.21 14.16
CA GLU A 230 -61.10 6.03 15.59
C GLU A 230 -62.26 6.93 16.03
N GLU A 231 -62.33 8.17 15.53
CA GLU A 231 -63.41 9.11 15.81
C GLU A 231 -64.73 8.74 15.11
N SER A 232 -64.66 8.31 13.84
CA SER A 232 -65.86 8.11 13.02
C SER A 232 -66.41 6.69 13.04
N GLY A 233 -65.60 5.68 13.40
CA GLY A 233 -65.93 4.25 13.34
C GLY A 233 -66.16 3.68 11.93
N ASP A 234 -66.24 4.54 10.91
CA ASP A 234 -66.54 4.17 9.52
C ASP A 234 -65.29 4.22 8.61
N MET A 235 -64.84 3.03 8.22
CA MET A 235 -63.71 2.83 7.31
C MET A 235 -64.00 3.30 5.88
N ALA A 236 -65.24 3.15 5.41
CA ALA A 236 -65.62 3.55 4.07
C ALA A 236 -65.61 5.08 3.93
N ALA A 237 -66.26 5.79 4.86
CA ALA A 237 -66.23 7.25 4.91
C ALA A 237 -64.79 7.78 5.05
N THR A 238 -63.98 7.16 5.91
CA THR A 238 -62.57 7.54 6.10
C THR A 238 -61.77 7.44 4.80
N VAL A 239 -61.85 6.32 4.07
CA VAL A 239 -61.10 6.16 2.82
C VAL A 239 -61.58 7.14 1.75
N VAL A 240 -62.88 7.43 1.68
CA VAL A 240 -63.42 8.42 0.74
C VAL A 240 -62.90 9.83 1.03
N ARG A 241 -62.84 10.22 2.30
CA ARG A 241 -62.33 11.54 2.74
C ARG A 241 -60.86 11.76 2.38
N PHE A 242 -60.00 10.80 2.71
CA PHE A 242 -58.54 10.96 2.55
C PHE A 242 -58.01 10.54 1.17
N PHE A 243 -58.76 9.72 0.43
CA PHE A 243 -58.36 9.24 -0.89
C PHE A 243 -59.50 9.35 -1.93
N PRO A 244 -60.04 10.56 -2.16
CA PRO A 244 -61.22 10.75 -3.00
C PRO A 244 -60.98 10.33 -4.46
N ALA A 245 -59.78 10.59 -4.98
CA ALA A 245 -59.37 10.33 -6.36
C ALA A 245 -59.14 8.84 -6.71
N LEU A 246 -59.25 7.93 -5.74
CA LEU A 246 -59.11 6.49 -6.01
C LEU A 246 -60.38 5.94 -6.69
N SER A 247 -60.18 5.00 -7.62
CA SER A 247 -61.28 4.20 -8.18
C SER A 247 -61.95 3.35 -7.11
N VAL A 248 -63.17 2.87 -7.37
CA VAL A 248 -63.96 2.07 -6.42
C VAL A 248 -63.19 0.83 -5.95
N GLN A 249 -62.55 0.12 -6.88
CA GLN A 249 -61.73 -1.06 -6.59
C GLN A 249 -60.49 -0.69 -5.77
N ALA A 250 -59.82 0.42 -6.10
CA ALA A 250 -58.65 0.89 -5.36
C ALA A 250 -59.00 1.36 -3.94
N LYS A 251 -60.19 1.95 -3.73
CA LYS A 251 -60.73 2.27 -2.41
C LYS A 251 -60.92 0.99 -1.59
N HIS A 252 -61.45 -0.09 -2.19
CA HIS A 252 -61.57 -1.39 -1.53
C HIS A 252 -60.22 -1.94 -1.06
N SER A 253 -59.18 -1.90 -1.92
CA SER A 253 -57.82 -2.29 -1.53
C SER A 253 -57.23 -1.38 -0.45
N LYS A 254 -57.53 -0.07 -0.51
CA LYS A 254 -57.03 0.92 0.45
C LYS A 254 -57.54 0.65 1.86
N LYS A 255 -58.81 0.23 2.04
CA LYS A 255 -59.36 -0.18 3.36
C LYS A 255 -58.47 -1.21 4.05
N ARG A 256 -58.03 -2.25 3.31
CA ARG A 256 -57.12 -3.30 3.82
C ARG A 256 -55.76 -2.73 4.24
N VAL A 257 -55.24 -1.76 3.49
CA VAL A 257 -53.99 -1.08 3.81
C VAL A 257 -54.13 -0.23 5.08
N VAL A 258 -55.27 0.45 5.25
CA VAL A 258 -55.56 1.24 6.47
C VAL A 258 -55.61 0.35 7.71
N TYR A 259 -56.23 -0.84 7.64
CA TYR A 259 -56.15 -1.80 8.75
C TYR A 259 -54.71 -2.23 9.07
N GLY A 260 -53.86 -2.37 8.04
CA GLY A 260 -52.42 -2.59 8.24
C GLY A 260 -51.75 -1.42 8.98
N TRP A 261 -52.13 -0.17 8.67
CA TRP A 261 -51.63 1.00 9.39
C TRP A 261 -52.13 1.06 10.83
N ILE A 262 -53.38 0.71 11.10
CA ILE A 262 -53.94 0.63 12.45
C ILE A 262 -53.14 -0.38 13.29
N LYS A 263 -52.78 -1.53 12.72
CA LYS A 263 -51.93 -2.53 13.40
C LYS A 263 -50.53 -2.00 13.71
N ASP A 264 -49.99 -1.11 12.88
CA ASP A 264 -48.67 -0.49 13.04
C ASP A 264 -48.73 0.92 13.69
N ARG A 265 -49.82 1.27 14.38
CA ARG A 265 -50.09 2.62 14.93
C ARG A 265 -48.93 3.19 15.75
N GLU A 266 -48.42 2.44 16.73
CA GLU A 266 -47.31 2.88 17.58
C GLU A 266 -46.07 3.29 16.77
N LYS A 267 -45.74 2.54 15.72
CA LYS A 267 -44.60 2.85 14.84
C LYS A 267 -44.85 4.12 14.02
N ILE A 268 -46.10 4.35 13.61
CA ILE A 268 -46.50 5.53 12.84
C ILE A 268 -46.47 6.77 13.74
N GLU A 269 -46.95 6.66 14.98
CA GLU A 269 -46.89 7.74 15.99
C GLU A 269 -45.44 8.10 16.31
N SER A 270 -44.61 7.10 16.63
CA SER A 270 -43.18 7.33 16.86
C SER A 270 -42.46 7.96 15.66
N ALA A 271 -42.87 7.63 14.42
CA ALA A 271 -42.36 8.28 13.23
C ALA A 271 -42.78 9.75 13.11
N CYS A 272 -43.90 10.13 13.71
CA CYS A 272 -44.43 11.50 13.66
C CYS A 272 -43.87 12.42 14.75
N ASP A 273 -43.17 11.89 15.76
CA ASP A 273 -42.51 12.68 16.83
C ASP A 273 -41.46 13.67 16.28
N SER A 274 -40.96 13.45 15.05
CA SER A 274 -40.07 14.36 14.35
C SER A 274 -40.66 14.83 13.02
N VAL A 275 -40.58 16.14 12.77
CA VAL A 275 -41.11 16.81 11.56
C VAL A 275 -40.54 16.21 10.28
N GLY A 276 -39.26 15.79 10.30
CA GLY A 276 -38.60 15.20 9.13
C GLY A 276 -39.08 13.78 8.82
N THR A 277 -39.33 12.97 9.85
CA THR A 277 -39.79 11.59 9.69
C THR A 277 -41.29 11.50 9.44
N ALA A 278 -42.10 12.45 9.96
CA ALA A 278 -43.54 12.56 9.70
C ALA A 278 -43.85 12.66 8.19
N LYS A 279 -43.05 13.47 7.47
CA LYS A 279 -43.16 13.66 6.01
C LYS A 279 -42.55 12.51 5.20
N SER A 280 -41.89 11.56 5.85
CA SER A 280 -41.31 10.40 5.16
C SER A 280 -42.40 9.40 4.78
N HIS A 281 -42.17 8.69 3.68
CA HIS A 281 -43.02 7.60 3.23
C HIS A 281 -42.59 6.24 3.78
N ARG A 282 -41.33 6.09 4.19
CA ARG A 282 -40.75 4.83 4.66
C ARG A 282 -39.68 5.14 5.70
N LEU A 283 -39.68 4.36 6.78
CA LEU A 283 -38.54 4.30 7.69
C LEU A 283 -37.58 3.24 7.17
N ARG A 284 -36.29 3.58 7.16
CA ARG A 284 -35.22 2.58 7.03
C ARG A 284 -34.76 2.24 8.45
N LYS A 285 -34.52 0.96 8.72
CA LYS A 285 -33.86 0.55 9.97
C LYS A 285 -32.49 1.23 10.01
N SER A 286 -32.14 1.85 11.15
CA SER A 286 -30.79 2.38 11.37
C SER A 286 -29.74 1.29 11.10
N GLY A 287 -28.69 1.64 10.36
CA GLY A 287 -27.61 0.72 9.99
C GLY A 287 -27.87 -0.14 8.74
N VAL A 288 -29.10 -0.19 8.21
CA VAL A 288 -29.40 -0.94 6.98
C VAL A 288 -29.13 -0.06 5.77
N GLY A 289 -28.04 -0.36 5.06
CA GLY A 289 -27.58 0.36 3.86
C GLY A 289 -26.27 1.14 4.05
N LEU A 290 -25.57 0.96 5.17
CA LEU A 290 -24.18 1.40 5.32
C LEU A 290 -23.26 0.28 4.83
N THR A 291 -22.28 0.62 3.99
CA THR A 291 -21.29 -0.36 3.51
C THR A 291 -20.37 -0.84 4.65
N LEU A 292 -20.12 0.02 5.64
CA LEU A 292 -19.41 -0.34 6.87
C LEU A 292 -20.39 -0.73 7.98
N SER A 293 -20.03 -1.75 8.75
CA SER A 293 -20.77 -2.10 9.96
C SER A 293 -20.62 -1.01 11.02
N ASN A 294 -21.53 -0.99 11.99
CA ASN A 294 -21.51 0.01 13.07
C ASN A 294 -20.25 -0.12 13.94
N ASP A 295 -19.75 -1.34 14.14
CA ASP A 295 -18.52 -1.59 14.89
C ASP A 295 -17.28 -1.15 14.11
N ALA A 296 -17.27 -1.32 12.79
CA ALA A 296 -16.23 -0.77 11.92
C ALA A 296 -16.17 0.77 12.01
N GLU A 297 -17.33 1.43 11.98
CA GLU A 297 -17.37 2.89 12.16
C GLU A 297 -16.86 3.33 13.54
N LYS A 298 -17.14 2.56 14.61
CA LYS A 298 -16.60 2.86 15.95
C LYS A 298 -15.07 2.78 16.00
N CYS A 299 -14.45 1.79 15.32
CA CYS A 299 -12.99 1.71 15.23
C CYS A 299 -12.40 2.99 14.63
N ILE A 300 -13.01 3.49 13.55
CA ILE A 300 -12.60 4.74 12.90
C ILE A 300 -12.78 5.94 13.83
N VAL A 301 -13.86 5.98 14.63
CA VAL A 301 -14.08 7.04 15.63
C VAL A 301 -13.01 7.02 16.73
N VAL A 302 -12.65 5.84 17.24
CA VAL A 302 -11.61 5.68 18.27
C VAL A 302 -10.26 6.17 17.75
N TRP A 303 -9.91 5.79 16.52
CA TRP A 303 -8.70 6.26 15.85
C TRP A 303 -8.68 7.78 15.70
N LEU A 304 -9.75 8.37 15.15
CA LEU A 304 -9.83 9.82 14.93
C LEU A 304 -9.66 10.61 16.24
N ARG A 305 -10.37 10.20 17.29
CA ARG A 305 -10.26 10.83 18.62
C ARG A 305 -8.87 10.68 19.23
N SER A 306 -8.20 9.56 18.99
CA SER A 306 -6.83 9.34 19.45
C SER A 306 -5.86 10.30 18.76
N MET A 307 -6.01 10.51 17.45
CA MET A 307 -5.20 11.48 16.70
C MET A 307 -5.48 12.92 17.17
N GLN A 308 -6.75 13.29 17.37
CA GLN A 308 -7.12 14.60 17.92
C GLN A 308 -6.54 14.82 19.32
N LYS A 309 -6.56 13.80 20.19
CA LYS A 309 -5.96 13.86 21.53
C LYS A 309 -4.45 14.05 21.50
N LEU A 310 -3.77 13.49 20.50
CA LEU A 310 -2.34 13.67 20.27
C LEU A 310 -2.00 15.02 19.61
N GLY A 311 -3.00 15.87 19.33
CA GLY A 311 -2.80 17.16 18.65
C GLY A 311 -2.47 17.01 17.17
N VAL A 312 -2.69 15.83 16.57
CA VAL A 312 -2.44 15.59 15.16
C VAL A 312 -3.67 16.02 14.35
N PRO A 313 -3.53 16.99 13.41
CA PRO A 313 -4.64 17.38 12.57
C PRO A 313 -4.98 16.24 11.60
N VAL A 314 -6.22 15.75 11.65
CA VAL A 314 -6.68 14.70 10.74
C VAL A 314 -7.39 15.32 9.56
N THR A 315 -6.75 15.24 8.41
CA THR A 315 -7.34 15.71 7.16
C THR A 315 -8.42 14.75 6.64
N GLY A 316 -9.25 15.23 5.72
CA GLY A 316 -10.33 14.42 5.17
C GLY A 316 -9.83 13.23 4.36
N THR A 317 -8.64 13.36 3.75
CA THR A 317 -7.97 12.27 3.04
C THR A 317 -7.48 11.21 4.02
N MET A 318 -6.85 11.58 5.13
CA MET A 318 -6.43 10.64 6.17
C MET A 318 -7.61 9.84 6.73
N LEU A 319 -8.75 10.49 6.97
CA LEU A 319 -9.97 9.80 7.42
C LEU A 319 -10.50 8.83 6.35
N SER A 320 -10.45 9.21 5.08
CA SER A 320 -10.86 8.33 3.97
C SER A 320 -9.92 7.14 3.80
N GLU A 321 -8.60 7.35 3.88
CA GLU A 321 -7.58 6.29 3.81
C GLU A 321 -7.74 5.29 4.95
N HIS A 322 -7.83 5.77 6.19
CA HIS A 322 -8.02 4.88 7.34
C HIS A 322 -9.32 4.10 7.26
N ALA A 323 -10.40 4.70 6.75
CA ALA A 323 -11.66 3.99 6.54
C ALA A 323 -11.55 2.89 5.48
N LEU A 324 -10.75 3.10 4.42
CA LEU A 324 -10.46 2.08 3.40
C LEU A 324 -9.63 0.92 3.98
N ASP A 325 -8.67 1.21 4.85
CA ASP A 325 -7.89 0.17 5.54
C ASP A 325 -8.80 -0.70 6.42
N VAL A 326 -9.68 -0.09 7.22
CA VAL A 326 -10.68 -0.81 8.02
C VAL A 326 -11.61 -1.64 7.15
N ALA A 327 -12.03 -1.13 5.99
CA ALA A 327 -12.86 -1.88 5.05
C ALA A 327 -12.12 -3.10 4.49
N LYS A 328 -10.84 -2.93 4.14
CA LYS A 328 -9.98 -4.01 3.64
C LYS A 328 -9.77 -5.11 4.68
N GLU A 329 -9.56 -4.74 5.95
CA GLU A 329 -9.44 -5.71 7.06
C GLU A 329 -10.72 -6.54 7.25
N LEU A 330 -11.88 -5.96 6.92
CA LEU A 330 -13.18 -6.63 6.98
C LEU A 330 -13.54 -7.40 5.69
N GLY A 331 -12.62 -7.45 4.72
CA GLY A 331 -12.85 -8.12 3.44
C GLY A 331 -13.87 -7.41 2.54
N ILE A 332 -14.09 -6.11 2.74
CA ILE A 332 -14.99 -5.30 1.90
C ILE A 332 -14.23 -4.84 0.67
N ASP A 333 -14.72 -5.21 -0.50
CA ASP A 333 -14.11 -4.85 -1.77
C ASP A 333 -14.13 -3.33 -2.02
N SER A 334 -13.06 -2.81 -2.62
CA SER A 334 -12.88 -1.38 -2.91
C SER A 334 -13.94 -0.80 -3.87
N ALA A 335 -14.58 -1.64 -4.70
CA ALA A 335 -15.69 -1.22 -5.55
C ALA A 335 -16.99 -0.99 -4.74
N LEU A 336 -17.12 -1.62 -3.57
CA LEU A 336 -18.28 -1.48 -2.69
C LEU A 336 -18.15 -0.28 -1.73
N PHE A 337 -16.92 0.00 -1.27
CA PHE A 337 -16.65 1.11 -0.36
C PHE A 337 -15.47 1.97 -0.83
N THR A 338 -15.77 3.21 -1.21
CA THR A 338 -14.77 4.17 -1.73
C THR A 338 -14.40 5.27 -0.74
N ALA A 339 -14.92 5.24 0.50
CA ALA A 339 -14.73 6.28 1.51
C ALA A 339 -14.92 7.72 0.98
N SER A 340 -15.92 7.91 0.12
CA SER A 340 -16.16 9.15 -0.62
C SER A 340 -16.38 10.37 0.29
N VAL A 341 -16.28 11.58 -0.28
CA VAL A 341 -16.54 12.84 0.43
C VAL A 341 -17.96 12.88 1.02
N THR A 342 -18.94 12.32 0.32
CA THR A 342 -20.33 12.25 0.81
C THR A 342 -20.47 11.26 1.97
N TRP A 343 -19.80 10.11 1.91
CA TRP A 343 -19.71 9.19 3.05
C TRP A 343 -19.06 9.88 4.25
N ARG A 344 -17.91 10.54 4.05
CA ARG A 344 -17.17 11.23 5.11
C ARG A 344 -18.01 12.29 5.83
N LYS A 345 -18.67 13.17 5.07
CA LYS A 345 -19.60 14.18 5.63
C LYS A 345 -20.70 13.52 6.45
N SER A 346 -21.26 12.42 5.96
CA SER A 346 -22.32 11.68 6.64
C SER A 346 -21.81 10.99 7.90
N PHE A 347 -20.63 10.37 7.86
CA PHE A 347 -19.95 9.74 8.98
C PHE A 347 -19.69 10.75 10.11
N LEU A 348 -19.07 11.89 9.78
CA LEU A 348 -18.80 12.95 10.75
C LEU A 348 -20.09 13.45 11.42
N LYS A 349 -21.14 13.66 10.61
CA LYS A 349 -22.46 14.05 11.11
C LYS A 349 -23.09 13.00 12.04
N ARG A 350 -23.04 11.71 11.67
CA ARG A 350 -23.58 10.60 12.48
C ARG A 350 -22.91 10.52 13.85
N HIS A 351 -21.60 10.71 13.88
CA HIS A 351 -20.79 10.57 15.09
C HIS A 351 -20.52 11.88 15.84
N LYS A 352 -21.14 12.99 15.39
CA LYS A 352 -20.98 14.34 15.96
C LYS A 352 -19.52 14.77 16.06
N LEU A 353 -18.75 14.44 15.02
CA LEU A 353 -17.33 14.76 14.91
C LEU A 353 -17.15 16.01 14.05
N THR A 354 -16.22 16.87 14.45
CA THR A 354 -15.70 17.96 13.64
C THR A 354 -14.29 17.60 13.21
N MET A 355 -13.99 17.86 11.94
CA MET A 355 -12.63 17.76 11.42
C MET A 355 -11.85 19.02 11.74
#